data_AF-A0A914T1Y2-F1
#
_entry.id   AF-A0A914T1Y2-F1
#
_cell.length_a   1.000
_cell.length_b   1.000
_cell.length_c   1.000
_cell.angle_alpha   90.00
_cell.angle_beta   90.00
_cell.angle_gamma   90.00
#
_symmetry.space_group_name_H-M   'P 1'
#
loop_
_entity.id
_entity.type
_entity.pdbx_description
1 polymer ?
#
loop_
_entity_poly.entity_id
_entity_poly.type
_entity_poly.pdbx_seq_one_letter_code
_entity_poly.pdbx_strand_id
1 'polypeptide(L)'
;MPKLCDNDDISTESQPSTCQFCKCDTVKLYCCPKCSAFYCSLKCYKSKQHAKCSEQFYKDQVEITVEGNIKPEVKVDERLKTATSFEDYMKKMKDVDSKKTEEEINPQLEAEEDEELLFDSDEEPEYLSKILDKTVADYEKQDVEDINVKLMKAGIGSLLEDDDEQMEKLYSMLNDDEKKAFTRLAEKMHYDEIGISNSCFKKPK
;
A
#
# COMPACT_ATOMS: atom_id res chain seq x y z
N MET A 1 15.96 -6.71 -0.24
CA MET A 1 14.82 -7.39 0.42
C MET A 1 15.35 -8.31 1.52
N PRO A 2 14.69 -8.42 2.69
CA PRO A 2 15.06 -9.41 3.71
C PRO A 2 14.87 -10.81 3.12
N LYS A 3 15.94 -11.58 3.02
CA LYS A 3 15.89 -12.94 2.49
C LYS A 3 15.19 -13.84 3.52
N LEU A 4 14.19 -14.60 3.08
CA LEU A 4 13.84 -15.82 3.80
C LEU A 4 15.08 -16.70 3.79
N CYS A 5 15.31 -17.43 4.89
CA CYS A 5 16.33 -18.47 4.89
C CYS A 5 15.85 -19.61 3.97
N ASP A 6 16.10 -19.46 2.67
CA ASP A 6 16.09 -20.59 1.76
C ASP A 6 17.45 -21.29 1.85
N ASN A 7 17.33 -22.59 2.09
CA ASN A 7 18.38 -23.54 2.42
C ASN A 7 19.33 -23.74 1.25
N ASP A 8 20.58 -23.30 1.37
CA ASP A 8 21.73 -23.93 0.72
C ASP A 8 22.98 -23.55 1.55
N ASP A 9 23.75 -24.55 2.00
CA ASP A 9 25.04 -24.45 2.72
C ASP A 9 25.10 -24.25 4.25
N ILE A 10 24.24 -24.91 5.05
CA ILE A 10 24.62 -25.23 6.45
C ILE A 10 24.40 -26.71 6.77
N SER A 11 25.55 -27.38 6.93
CA SER A 11 25.67 -28.71 7.52
C SER A 11 25.12 -28.71 8.95
N THR A 12 24.21 -29.64 9.23
CA THR A 12 23.93 -30.27 10.54
C THR A 12 24.19 -29.41 11.80
N GLU A 13 23.13 -28.76 12.32
CA GLU A 13 22.75 -28.68 13.74
C GLU A 13 21.57 -27.69 13.93
N SER A 14 20.43 -28.20 14.40
CA SER A 14 19.24 -27.48 14.89
C SER A 14 18.93 -26.10 14.27
N GLN A 15 18.14 -26.08 13.19
CA GLN A 15 17.45 -24.87 12.74
C GLN A 15 16.68 -24.27 13.93
N PRO A 16 16.92 -23.01 14.30
CA PRO A 16 16.19 -22.40 15.41
C PRO A 16 14.72 -22.33 15.01
N SER A 17 13.86 -23.01 15.75
CA SER A 17 12.41 -23.01 15.53
C SER A 17 11.70 -21.84 16.22
N THR A 18 12.47 -20.97 16.88
CA THR A 18 11.95 -19.96 17.80
C THR A 18 12.48 -18.57 17.46
N CYS A 19 11.59 -17.57 17.54
CA CYS A 19 11.97 -16.17 17.39
C CYS A 19 12.81 -15.71 18.58
N GLN A 20 13.97 -15.10 18.36
CA GLN A 20 14.84 -14.64 19.46
C GLN A 20 14.24 -13.47 20.26
N PHE A 21 13.26 -12.76 19.70
CA PHE A 21 12.67 -11.56 20.31
C PHE A 21 11.38 -11.83 21.07
N CYS A 22 10.46 -12.61 20.49
CA CYS A 22 9.18 -12.95 21.13
C CYS A 22 9.14 -14.37 21.70
N LYS A 23 10.16 -15.20 21.44
CA LYS A 23 10.27 -16.61 21.88
C LYS A 23 9.08 -17.48 21.45
N CYS A 24 8.29 -17.04 20.48
CA CYS A 24 7.25 -17.86 19.90
C CYS A 24 7.87 -18.87 18.94
N ASP A 25 7.35 -20.09 18.99
CA ASP A 25 7.68 -21.14 18.04
C ASP A 25 6.95 -20.85 16.72
N THR A 26 7.71 -20.64 15.64
CA THR A 26 7.15 -20.34 14.32
C THR A 26 7.94 -21.03 13.23
N VAL A 27 7.26 -21.66 12.29
CA VAL A 27 7.88 -22.42 11.18
C VAL A 27 8.63 -21.53 10.19
N LYS A 28 8.24 -20.25 10.07
CA LYS A 28 8.85 -19.28 9.14
C LYS A 28 9.57 -18.20 9.93
N LEU A 29 10.90 -18.30 9.98
CA LEU A 29 11.77 -17.31 10.59
C LEU A 29 12.61 -16.62 9.50
N TYR A 30 12.82 -15.33 9.69
CA TYR A 30 13.72 -14.51 8.88
C TYR A 30 15.01 -14.31 9.65
N CYS A 31 16.13 -14.15 8.94
CA CYS A 31 17.45 -13.93 9.52
C CYS A 31 17.93 -12.51 9.24
N CYS A 32 18.40 -11.79 10.26
CA CYS A 32 18.98 -10.46 10.07
C CYS A 32 20.37 -10.57 9.43
N PRO A 33 20.66 -9.89 8.31
CA PRO A 33 21.97 -9.98 7.64
C PRO A 33 23.12 -9.33 8.44
N LYS A 34 22.82 -8.46 9.42
CA LYS A 34 23.85 -7.76 10.22
C LYS A 34 24.29 -8.55 11.45
N CYS A 35 23.37 -9.27 12.11
CA CYS A 35 23.63 -9.94 13.38
C CYS A 35 23.25 -11.43 13.38
N SER A 36 22.72 -11.95 12.28
CA SER A 36 22.23 -13.33 12.14
C SER A 36 21.14 -13.73 13.14
N ALA A 37 20.42 -12.76 13.70
CA ALA A 37 19.33 -13.02 14.63
C ALA A 37 18.05 -13.45 13.89
N PHE A 38 17.36 -14.46 14.45
CA PHE A 38 16.13 -15.02 13.88
C PHE A 38 14.87 -14.32 14.42
N TYR A 39 14.00 -13.85 13.52
CA TYR A 39 12.76 -13.16 13.85
C TYR A 39 11.57 -13.66 13.03
N CYS A 40 10.38 -13.69 13.64
CA CYS A 40 9.17 -14.19 12.96
C CYS A 40 8.42 -13.12 12.13
N SER A 41 8.63 -11.83 12.42
CA SER A 41 7.89 -10.73 11.77
C SER A 41 8.63 -9.41 11.85
N LEU A 42 8.21 -8.44 11.03
CA LEU A 42 8.73 -7.07 11.08
C LEU A 42 8.56 -6.42 12.46
N LYS A 43 7.54 -6.78 13.24
CA LYS A 43 7.37 -6.30 14.62
C LYS A 43 8.55 -6.74 15.51
N CYS A 44 9.03 -7.96 15.34
CA CYS A 44 10.21 -8.47 16.06
C CYS A 44 11.50 -7.84 15.53
N TYR A 45 11.61 -7.62 14.22
CA TYR A 45 12.74 -6.92 13.61
C TYR A 45 12.88 -5.46 14.08
N LYS A 46 11.77 -4.74 14.29
CA LYS A 46 11.74 -3.36 14.80
C LYS A 46 11.64 -3.28 16.33
N SER A 47 11.79 -4.39 17.04
CA SER A 47 11.67 -4.41 18.50
C SER A 47 12.84 -3.67 19.15
N LYS A 48 12.65 -3.17 20.38
CA LYS A 48 13.72 -2.49 21.15
C LYS A 48 14.98 -3.35 21.31
N GLN A 49 14.81 -4.68 21.34
CA GLN A 49 15.92 -5.63 21.43
C GLN A 49 16.76 -5.70 20.14
N HIS A 50 16.17 -5.35 18.99
CA HIS A 50 16.83 -5.33 17.68
C HIS A 50 17.00 -3.90 17.10
N ALA A 51 16.83 -2.87 17.93
CA ALA A 51 16.82 -1.46 17.52
C ALA A 51 18.10 -1.07 16.77
N LYS A 52 19.27 -1.51 17.26
CA LYS A 52 20.58 -1.17 16.66
C LYS A 52 20.70 -1.56 15.19
N CYS A 53 20.29 -2.77 14.84
CA CYS A 53 20.38 -3.24 13.46
C CYS A 53 19.27 -2.65 12.58
N SER A 54 18.06 -2.49 13.12
CA SER A 54 16.96 -1.87 12.38
C SER A 54 17.21 -0.39 12.10
N GLU A 55 17.72 0.37 13.07
CA GLU A 55 18.01 1.80 12.90
C GLU A 55 19.14 2.02 11.91
N GLN A 56 20.19 1.20 11.96
CA GLN A 56 21.28 1.33 11.01
C GLN A 56 20.81 0.98 9.60
N PHE A 57 19.98 -0.04 9.43
CA PHE A 57 19.35 -0.30 8.14
C PHE A 57 18.54 0.90 7.64
N TYR A 58 17.70 1.51 8.48
CA TYR A 58 16.95 2.71 8.07
C TYR A 58 17.85 3.87 7.69
N LYS A 59 18.92 4.13 8.45
CA LYS A 59 19.90 5.17 8.14
C LYS A 59 20.57 4.92 6.80
N ASP A 60 21.06 3.71 6.57
CA ASP A 60 21.70 3.33 5.31
C ASP A 60 20.72 3.52 4.13
N GLN A 61 19.44 3.14 4.29
CA GLN A 61 18.42 3.35 3.25
C GLN A 61 18.14 4.84 2.97
N VAL A 62 18.10 5.68 4.01
CA VAL A 62 17.90 7.12 3.87
C VAL A 62 19.13 7.76 3.22
N GLU A 63 20.33 7.40 3.64
CA GLU A 63 21.60 7.91 3.10
C GLU A 63 21.76 7.54 1.62
N ILE A 64 21.48 6.30 1.23
CA ILE A 64 21.45 5.89 -0.19
C ILE A 64 20.45 6.73 -1.00
N THR A 65 19.29 7.04 -0.42
CA THR A 65 18.26 7.87 -1.07
C THR A 65 18.65 9.35 -1.15
N VAL A 66 19.52 9.83 -0.26
CA VAL A 66 19.98 11.22 -0.19
C VAL A 66 21.24 11.44 -1.03
N GLU A 67 22.17 10.48 -1.04
CA GLU A 67 23.43 10.52 -1.80
C GLU A 67 23.23 10.14 -3.28
N GLY A 68 22.30 9.22 -3.57
CA GLY A 68 21.75 9.07 -4.91
C GLY A 68 20.73 10.17 -5.14
N ASN A 69 21.05 11.17 -5.95
CA ASN A 69 20.16 12.30 -6.29
C ASN A 69 18.80 11.84 -6.85
N ILE A 70 17.86 11.48 -5.97
CA ILE A 70 16.44 11.79 -6.17
C ILE A 70 16.19 13.02 -5.30
N LYS A 71 16.69 14.16 -5.76
CA LYS A 71 16.25 15.45 -5.25
C LYS A 71 14.80 15.64 -5.73
N PRO A 72 13.81 15.81 -4.85
CA PRO A 72 12.67 16.62 -5.24
C PRO A 72 13.20 18.06 -5.29
N GLU A 73 13.73 18.50 -6.43
CA GLU A 73 13.99 19.92 -6.66
C GLU A 73 12.65 20.65 -6.79
N VAL A 74 11.92 20.80 -5.69
CA VAL A 74 10.88 21.81 -5.56
C VAL A 74 11.61 23.11 -5.20
N LYS A 75 12.21 23.73 -6.21
CA LYS A 75 12.40 25.18 -6.19
C LYS A 75 10.99 25.76 -6.25
N VAL A 76 10.49 26.23 -5.11
CA VAL A 76 9.26 27.03 -5.06
C VAL A 76 9.58 28.34 -5.77
N ASP A 77 9.41 28.32 -7.08
CA ASP A 77 9.56 29.48 -7.94
C ASP A 77 8.43 30.46 -7.59
N GLU A 78 8.78 31.72 -7.39
CA GLU A 78 7.90 32.81 -6.95
C GLU A 78 6.92 33.28 -8.05
N ARG A 79 6.52 32.35 -8.93
CA ARG A 79 5.63 32.54 -10.09
C ARG A 79 4.33 31.73 -10.00
N LEU A 80 4.10 31.00 -8.90
CA LEU A 80 2.86 30.26 -8.64
C LEU A 80 1.66 31.16 -8.28
N LYS A 81 1.45 32.26 -9.03
CA LYS A 81 0.30 33.18 -8.85
C LYS A 81 -0.77 33.05 -9.93
N THR A 82 -0.69 32.06 -10.82
CA THR A 82 -1.77 31.80 -11.79
C THR A 82 -2.04 30.30 -11.90
N ALA A 83 -2.51 29.70 -10.81
CA ALA A 83 -3.18 28.41 -10.91
C ALA A 83 -4.49 28.62 -11.68
N THR A 84 -4.46 28.47 -13.01
CA THR A 84 -5.67 28.34 -13.81
C THR A 84 -6.32 27.01 -13.48
N SER A 85 -7.65 26.97 -13.47
CA SER A 85 -8.41 25.75 -13.17
C SER A 85 -7.98 24.61 -14.09
N PHE A 86 -8.03 23.38 -13.56
CA PHE A 86 -7.73 22.16 -14.32
C PHE A 86 -8.58 22.05 -15.60
N GLU A 87 -9.81 22.55 -15.57
CA GLU A 87 -10.69 22.63 -16.74
C GLU A 87 -10.17 23.61 -17.80
N ASP A 88 -9.63 24.77 -17.39
CA ASP A 88 -9.05 25.75 -18.31
C ASP A 88 -7.77 25.21 -18.96
N TYR A 89 -6.99 24.41 -18.23
CA TYR A 89 -5.79 23.74 -18.75
C TYR A 89 -6.14 22.71 -19.84
N MET A 90 -7.10 21.83 -19.60
CA MET A 90 -7.55 20.86 -20.62
C MET A 90 -8.13 21.53 -21.86
N LYS A 91 -8.85 22.64 -21.68
CA LYS A 91 -9.42 23.39 -22.81
C LYS A 91 -8.33 24.00 -23.68
N LYS A 92 -7.25 24.50 -23.07
CA LYS A 92 -6.12 25.12 -23.78
C LYS A 92 -5.26 24.11 -24.54
N MET A 93 -5.19 22.86 -24.06
CA MET A 93 -4.48 21.77 -24.77
C MET A 93 -5.25 21.22 -25.96
N LYS A 94 -6.59 21.31 -25.98
CA LYS A 94 -7.40 20.85 -27.13
C LYS A 94 -7.21 21.70 -28.40
N ASP A 95 -6.75 22.94 -28.26
CA ASP A 95 -6.53 23.86 -29.39
C ASP A 95 -5.08 23.88 -29.89
N VAL A 96 -4.16 23.14 -29.26
CA VAL A 96 -2.74 23.09 -29.64
C VAL A 96 -2.53 21.94 -30.63
N ASP A 97 -2.59 22.28 -31.91
CA ASP A 97 -2.17 21.44 -33.03
C ASP A 97 -0.79 20.81 -32.72
N SER A 98 -0.67 19.49 -32.89
CA SER A 98 0.38 18.61 -32.34
C SER A 98 1.79 18.80 -32.93
N LYS A 99 2.32 20.02 -32.96
CA LYS A 99 3.66 20.34 -33.51
C LYS A 99 4.49 21.25 -32.59
N LYS A 100 4.59 20.91 -31.30
CA LYS A 100 5.73 21.39 -30.51
C LYS A 100 6.85 20.37 -30.58
N THR A 101 8.03 20.82 -31.01
CA THR A 101 9.26 20.04 -30.93
C THR A 101 9.66 19.86 -29.47
N GLU A 102 10.33 18.75 -29.16
CA GLU A 102 10.71 18.36 -27.79
C GLU A 102 11.50 19.45 -27.06
N GLU A 103 12.27 20.27 -27.79
CA GLU A 103 13.00 21.44 -27.27
C GLU A 103 12.11 22.52 -26.63
N GLU A 104 10.87 22.73 -27.11
CA GLU A 104 9.98 23.76 -26.55
C GLU A 104 9.22 23.29 -25.31
N ILE A 105 9.18 21.98 -25.07
CA ILE A 105 8.46 21.38 -23.94
C ILE A 105 9.39 21.24 -22.73
N ASN A 106 10.69 21.04 -22.95
CA ASN A 106 11.64 20.81 -21.86
C ASN A 106 12.99 21.53 -22.08
N PRO A 107 13.09 22.84 -21.80
CA PRO A 107 14.28 23.65 -22.09
C PRO A 107 15.52 23.31 -21.23
N GLN A 108 15.44 22.29 -20.37
CA GLN A 108 16.41 21.98 -19.31
C GLN A 108 16.98 20.56 -19.38
N LEU A 109 16.64 19.79 -20.41
CA LEU A 109 17.31 18.53 -20.70
C LEU A 109 18.51 18.83 -21.62
N GLU A 110 19.70 19.00 -21.03
CA GLU A 110 20.94 18.80 -21.77
C GLU A 110 21.05 17.29 -22.03
N ALA A 111 20.72 16.86 -23.24
CA ALA A 111 20.91 15.48 -23.66
C ALA A 111 22.42 15.22 -23.76
N GLU A 112 22.99 14.50 -22.79
CA GLU A 112 24.32 13.92 -22.96
C GLU A 112 24.22 12.83 -24.06
N GLU A 113 25.10 12.91 -25.06
CA GLU A 113 25.02 12.15 -26.33
C GLU A 113 25.11 10.61 -26.17
N ASP A 114 25.36 10.09 -24.96
CA ASP A 114 25.67 8.68 -24.71
C ASP A 114 24.67 7.93 -23.79
N GLU A 115 23.53 8.53 -23.40
CA GLU A 115 22.47 7.78 -22.71
C GLU A 115 21.55 7.07 -23.73
N GLU A 116 21.84 5.79 -24.01
CA GLU A 116 20.88 4.89 -24.66
C GLU A 116 19.61 4.81 -23.79
N LEU A 117 18.59 5.58 -24.15
CA LEU A 117 17.25 5.44 -23.61
C LEU A 117 16.73 4.05 -24.00
N LEU A 118 16.82 3.09 -23.07
CA LEU A 118 16.09 1.82 -23.10
C LEU A 118 14.59 2.06 -22.85
N PHE A 119 13.97 2.88 -23.69
CA PHE A 119 12.53 2.88 -23.84
C PHE A 119 12.22 1.79 -24.87
N ASP A 120 11.74 0.63 -24.41
CA ASP A 120 11.10 -0.35 -25.28
C ASP A 120 9.87 0.32 -25.90
N SER A 121 10.09 1.05 -27.00
CA SER A 121 9.07 1.79 -27.76
C SER A 121 8.09 0.87 -28.50
N ASP A 122 8.17 -0.44 -28.29
CA ASP A 122 7.38 -1.45 -28.99
C ASP A 122 6.15 -1.92 -28.21
N GLU A 123 5.86 -1.38 -27.01
CA GLU A 123 4.61 -1.69 -26.30
C GLU A 123 3.41 -0.87 -26.85
N GLU A 124 3.07 -1.25 -28.07
CA GLU A 124 1.83 -1.11 -28.84
C GLU A 124 0.72 -0.23 -28.21
N PRO A 125 0.56 1.05 -28.63
CA PRO A 125 -0.51 1.94 -28.15
C PRO A 125 -1.93 1.39 -28.42
N GLU A 126 -2.05 0.40 -29.30
CA GLU A 126 -3.29 -0.28 -29.65
C GLU A 126 -3.81 -1.19 -28.51
N TYR A 127 -2.93 -1.77 -27.70
CA TYR A 127 -3.32 -2.58 -26.53
C TYR A 127 -4.05 -1.72 -25.49
N LEU A 128 -3.50 -0.54 -25.19
CA LEU A 128 -4.09 0.38 -24.22
C LEU A 128 -5.44 0.93 -24.72
N SER A 129 -5.53 1.29 -26.01
CA SER A 129 -6.79 1.69 -26.64
C SER A 129 -7.85 0.59 -26.51
N LYS A 130 -7.46 -0.66 -26.81
CA LYS A 130 -8.37 -1.81 -26.75
C LYS A 130 -8.82 -2.14 -25.33
N ILE A 131 -7.96 -1.97 -24.33
CA ILE A 131 -8.38 -2.12 -22.92
C ILE A 131 -9.36 -1.01 -22.57
N LEU A 132 -9.05 0.24 -22.91
CA LEU A 132 -9.90 1.38 -22.60
C LEU A 132 -11.31 1.17 -23.18
N ASP A 133 -11.42 0.84 -24.47
CA ASP A 133 -12.71 0.58 -25.12
C ASP A 133 -13.48 -0.57 -24.46
N LYS A 134 -12.79 -1.65 -24.10
CA LYS A 134 -13.41 -2.78 -23.38
C LYS A 134 -13.91 -2.37 -22.00
N THR A 135 -13.09 -1.64 -21.23
CA THR A 135 -13.45 -1.21 -19.88
C THR A 135 -14.61 -0.22 -19.87
N VAL A 136 -14.65 0.71 -20.83
CA VAL A 136 -15.76 1.67 -20.99
C VAL A 136 -17.05 0.91 -21.35
N ALA A 137 -16.99 0.01 -22.33
CA ALA A 137 -18.16 -0.78 -22.73
C ALA A 137 -18.69 -1.70 -21.62
N ASP A 138 -17.81 -2.20 -20.74
CA ASP A 138 -18.22 -3.00 -19.59
C ASP A 138 -18.79 -2.15 -18.45
N TYR A 139 -18.30 -0.92 -18.28
CA TYR A 139 -18.82 0.05 -17.33
C TYR A 139 -20.22 0.53 -17.72
N GLU A 140 -20.44 0.88 -19.00
CA GLU A 140 -21.76 1.33 -19.50
C GLU A 140 -22.87 0.27 -19.38
N LYS A 141 -22.50 -1.02 -19.32
CA LYS A 141 -23.45 -2.13 -19.16
C LYS A 141 -23.79 -2.43 -17.71
N GLN A 142 -23.04 -1.89 -16.76
CA GLN A 142 -23.29 -2.09 -15.33
C GLN A 142 -24.02 -0.88 -14.77
N ASP A 143 -25.04 -1.12 -13.95
CA ASP A 143 -25.66 -0.06 -13.19
C ASP A 143 -24.66 0.47 -12.15
N VAL A 144 -24.61 1.78 -11.96
CA VAL A 144 -23.72 2.43 -10.98
C VAL A 144 -24.03 1.91 -9.59
N GLU A 145 -25.29 1.60 -9.32
CA GLU A 145 -25.73 0.99 -8.06
C GLU A 145 -25.14 -0.42 -7.87
N ASP A 146 -25.09 -1.24 -8.92
CA ASP A 146 -24.49 -2.59 -8.89
C ASP A 146 -22.98 -2.54 -8.68
N ILE A 147 -22.32 -1.55 -9.30
CA ILE A 147 -20.88 -1.29 -9.10
C ILE A 147 -20.65 -0.89 -7.65
N ASN A 148 -21.47 0.02 -7.11
CA ASN A 148 -21.36 0.48 -5.73
C ASN A 148 -21.58 -0.65 -4.72
N VAL A 149 -22.58 -1.52 -4.95
CA VAL A 149 -22.83 -2.71 -4.11
C VAL A 149 -21.64 -3.68 -4.14
N LYS A 150 -21.02 -3.90 -5.31
CA LYS A 150 -19.81 -4.75 -5.41
C LYS A 150 -18.62 -4.11 -4.70
N LEU A 151 -18.44 -2.81 -4.81
CA LEU A 151 -17.37 -2.07 -4.13
C LEU A 151 -17.59 -2.07 -2.61
N MET A 152 -18.82 -1.91 -2.13
CA MET A 152 -19.16 -2.07 -0.72
C MET A 152 -18.89 -3.49 -0.22
N LYS A 153 -19.30 -4.51 -0.99
CA LYS A 153 -19.04 -5.92 -0.65
C LYS A 153 -17.54 -6.27 -0.65
N ALA A 154 -16.75 -5.57 -1.47
CA ALA A 154 -15.30 -5.67 -1.50
C ALA A 154 -14.60 -4.83 -0.42
N GLY A 155 -15.34 -4.04 0.38
CA GLY A 155 -14.78 -3.15 1.40
C GLY A 155 -14.08 -1.90 0.83
N ILE A 156 -14.35 -1.56 -0.43
CA ILE A 156 -13.71 -0.45 -1.17
C ILE A 156 -14.65 0.77 -1.25
N GLY A 157 -15.97 0.59 -1.18
CA GLY A 157 -16.99 1.64 -1.33
C GLY A 157 -17.19 2.59 -0.13
N SER A 158 -16.21 2.68 0.79
CA SER A 158 -16.34 3.40 2.07
C SER A 158 -15.67 4.78 2.09
N LEU A 159 -15.14 5.28 0.96
CA LEU A 159 -14.28 6.47 0.98
C LEU A 159 -15.01 7.83 0.88
N LEU A 160 -16.34 7.86 0.70
CA LEU A 160 -17.08 9.12 0.58
C LEU A 160 -18.37 9.12 1.42
N GLU A 161 -18.32 10.02 2.41
CA GLU A 161 -19.38 10.67 3.20
C GLU A 161 -20.24 9.82 4.17
N ASP A 162 -20.11 10.20 5.45
CA ASP A 162 -20.87 9.82 6.66
C ASP A 162 -20.98 8.31 6.97
N ASP A 163 -19.90 7.77 7.55
CA ASP A 163 -19.79 6.39 8.04
C ASP A 163 -21.00 5.93 8.87
N ASP A 164 -21.58 6.83 9.67
CA ASP A 164 -22.73 6.54 10.54
C ASP A 164 -24.02 6.32 9.74
N GLU A 165 -24.29 7.12 8.71
CA GLU A 165 -25.50 6.95 7.88
C GLU A 165 -25.42 5.70 7.02
N GLN A 166 -24.23 5.38 6.51
CA GLN A 166 -24.00 4.17 5.72
C GLN A 166 -24.16 2.91 6.59
N MET A 167 -23.63 2.93 7.82
CA MET A 167 -23.79 1.84 8.78
C MET A 167 -25.25 1.62 9.18
N GLU A 168 -26.01 2.68 9.43
CA GLU A 168 -27.45 2.58 9.72
C GLU A 168 -28.24 2.04 8.52
N LYS A 169 -27.91 2.48 7.30
CA LYS A 169 -28.52 1.95 6.06
C LYS A 169 -28.25 0.45 5.91
N LEU A 170 -27.00 0.01 6.07
CA LEU A 170 -26.62 -1.40 6.04
C LEU A 170 -27.33 -2.19 7.14
N TYR A 171 -27.35 -1.68 8.37
CA TYR A 171 -28.01 -2.32 9.50
C TYR A 171 -29.51 -2.46 9.26
N SER A 172 -30.16 -1.46 8.64
CA SER A 172 -31.59 -1.51 8.32
C SER A 172 -31.96 -2.64 7.34
N MET A 173 -31.05 -2.97 6.41
CA MET A 173 -31.25 -4.00 5.38
C MET A 173 -31.17 -5.45 5.90
N LEU A 174 -30.67 -5.67 7.12
CA LEU A 174 -30.61 -7.00 7.73
C LEU A 174 -31.98 -7.46 8.26
N ASN A 175 -32.22 -8.77 8.20
CA ASN A 175 -33.38 -9.40 8.86
C ASN A 175 -33.20 -9.43 10.38
N ASP A 176 -34.30 -9.65 11.12
CA ASP A 176 -34.29 -9.62 12.59
C ASP A 176 -33.30 -10.63 13.21
N ASP A 177 -33.15 -11.80 12.60
CA ASP A 177 -32.22 -12.82 13.07
C ASP A 177 -30.76 -12.44 12.81
N GLU A 178 -30.49 -11.77 11.69
CA GLU A 178 -29.16 -11.28 11.32
C GLU A 178 -28.75 -10.09 12.19
N LYS A 179 -29.68 -9.16 12.46
CA LYS A 179 -29.49 -8.04 13.39
C LYS A 179 -29.10 -8.54 14.77
N LYS A 180 -29.84 -9.52 15.31
CA LYS A 180 -29.51 -10.15 16.60
C LYS A 180 -28.14 -10.81 16.59
N ALA A 181 -27.78 -11.49 15.51
CA ALA A 181 -26.46 -12.10 15.36
C ALA A 181 -25.33 -11.05 15.35
N PHE A 182 -25.53 -9.96 14.62
CA PHE A 182 -24.61 -8.83 14.55
C PHE A 182 -24.43 -8.16 15.93
N THR A 183 -25.52 -7.81 16.61
CA THR A 183 -25.47 -7.19 17.96
C THR A 183 -24.70 -8.09 18.93
N ARG A 184 -25.00 -9.39 18.94
CA ARG A 184 -24.32 -10.36 19.80
C ARG A 184 -22.81 -10.44 19.50
N LEU A 185 -22.42 -10.35 18.22
CA LEU A 185 -21.03 -10.35 17.82
C LEU A 185 -20.33 -9.08 18.29
N ALA A 186 -20.93 -7.91 18.08
CA ALA A 186 -20.40 -6.62 18.51
C ALA A 186 -20.20 -6.55 20.03
N GLU A 187 -21.21 -6.99 20.80
CA GLU A 187 -21.11 -7.10 22.26
C GLU A 187 -19.94 -8.00 22.67
N LYS A 188 -19.80 -9.17 22.04
CA LYS A 188 -18.72 -10.11 22.34
C LYS A 188 -17.35 -9.50 22.08
N MET A 189 -17.18 -8.79 20.96
CA MET A 189 -15.92 -8.08 20.66
C MET A 189 -15.61 -7.03 21.73
N HIS A 190 -16.60 -6.24 22.15
CA HIS A 190 -16.42 -5.28 23.24
C HIS A 190 -16.03 -5.95 24.56
N TYR A 191 -16.66 -7.07 24.92
CA TYR A 191 -16.29 -7.82 26.13
C TYR A 191 -14.84 -8.34 26.09
N ASP A 192 -14.39 -8.79 24.91
CA ASP A 192 -13.04 -9.29 24.70
C ASP A 192 -12.00 -8.15 24.70
N GLU A 193 -12.32 -6.99 24.14
CA GLU A 193 -11.48 -5.79 24.15
C GLU A 193 -11.30 -5.20 25.55
N ILE A 194 -12.39 -5.08 26.31
CA ILE A 194 -12.34 -4.55 27.69
C ILE A 194 -11.71 -5.59 28.64
N GLY A 195 -11.50 -6.83 28.17
CA GLY A 195 -10.82 -7.89 28.92
C GLY A 195 -11.60 -8.36 30.15
N ILE A 196 -12.88 -8.00 30.26
CA ILE A 196 -13.75 -8.36 31.40
C ILE A 196 -13.94 -9.89 31.47
N SER A 197 -13.90 -10.56 30.32
CA SER A 197 -13.99 -12.02 30.22
C SER A 197 -12.72 -12.74 30.72
N ASN A 198 -11.57 -12.06 30.80
CA ASN A 198 -10.29 -12.60 31.27
C ASN A 198 -10.13 -12.46 32.79
N SER A 199 -11.05 -13.03 33.57
CA SER A 199 -10.92 -13.05 35.02
C SER A 199 -9.82 -14.01 35.47
N CYS A 200 -8.86 -13.50 36.26
CA CYS A 200 -7.82 -14.29 36.93
C CYS A 200 -8.39 -15.20 38.05
N PHE A 201 -9.66 -15.03 38.41
CA PHE A 201 -10.35 -15.78 39.47
C PHE A 201 -11.14 -16.98 38.94
N LYS A 202 -10.57 -17.74 37.98
CA LYS A 202 -11.19 -19.00 37.57
C LYS A 202 -11.18 -19.94 38.78
N LYS A 203 -12.37 -20.32 39.26
CA LYS A 203 -12.52 -21.30 40.34
C LYS A 203 -11.84 -22.61 39.90
N PRO A 204 -10.95 -23.20 40.71
CA PRO A 204 -10.36 -24.49 40.39
C PRO A 204 -11.47 -25.54 40.26
N LYS A 205 -11.34 -26.40 39.25
CA LYS A 205 -12.17 -27.60 39.11
C LYS A 205 -11.86 -28.61 40.20
#